data_AF-A0A935WGZ0-F1
#
_entry.id   AF-A0A935WGZ0-F1
#
_cell.length_a   1.000
_cell.length_b   1.000
_cell.length_c   1.000
_cell.angle_alpha   90.00
_cell.angle_beta   90.00
_cell.angle_gamma   90.00
#
_symmetry.space_group_name_H-M   'P 1'
#
loop_
_entity.id
_entity.type
_entity.pdbx_description
1 polymer ?
#
loop_
_entity_poly.entity_id
_entity_poly.type
_entity_poly.pdbx_seq_one_letter_code
_entity_poly.pdbx_strand_id
1 'polypeptide(L)' 'MAERRAFLLRIDPALHDQLQRWAADDLRSLNGQVEYLLRKALAEAGRLKVPAPDRAPPAE' A
#
# COMPACT_ATOMS: atom_id res chain seq x y z
N MET A 1 -2.91 -14.74 6.70
CA MET A 1 -2.32 -13.65 5.90
C MET A 1 -3.45 -12.67 5.63
N ALA A 2 -3.28 -11.36 5.91
CA ALA A 2 -4.32 -10.38 5.65
C ALA A 2 -4.74 -10.45 4.17
N GLU A 3 -6.06 -10.48 3.93
CA GLU A 3 -6.62 -10.56 2.59
C GLU A 3 -6.17 -9.34 1.77
N ARG A 4 -5.47 -9.56 0.65
CA ARG A 4 -5.03 -8.50 -0.25
C ARG A 4 -6.04 -8.36 -1.38
N ARG A 5 -6.64 -7.18 -1.53
CA ARG A 5 -7.55 -6.88 -2.64
C ARG A 5 -6.75 -6.44 -3.86
N ALA A 6 -6.90 -7.15 -4.97
CA ALA A 6 -6.37 -6.73 -6.26
C ALA A 6 -7.29 -5.68 -6.89
N PHE A 7 -6.71 -4.65 -7.50
CA PHE A 7 -7.43 -3.67 -8.30
C PHE A 7 -6.62 -3.26 -9.52
N LEU A 8 -7.28 -2.88 -10.60
CA LEU A 8 -6.63 -2.36 -11.80
C LEU A 8 -6.39 -0.86 -11.63
N LEU A 9 -5.12 -0.45 -11.64
CA LEU A 9 -4.72 0.95 -11.59
C LEU A 9 -4.43 1.45 -13.01
N ARG A 10 -5.16 2.47 -13.45
CA ARG A 10 -4.76 3.23 -14.65
C ARG A 10 -3.74 4.28 -14.23
N ILE A 11 -2.55 4.20 -14.78
CA ILE A 11 -1.42 5.08 -14.49
C ILE A 11 -0.70 5.43 -15.78
N ASP A 12 -0.10 6.61 -15.82
CA ASP A 12 0.80 7.00 -16.90
C ASP A 12 1.99 6.02 -17.00
N PRO A 13 2.33 5.50 -18.20
CA PRO A 13 3.44 4.55 -18.36
C PRO A 13 4.80 5.08 -17.90
N ALA A 14 5.09 6.36 -18.16
CA ALA A 14 6.36 6.96 -17.74
C ALA A 14 6.44 7.11 -16.21
N LEU A 15 5.31 7.34 -15.55
CA LEU A 15 5.24 7.31 -14.09
C LEU A 15 5.42 5.89 -13.54
N HIS A 16 4.80 4.89 -14.18
CA HIS A 16 4.98 3.49 -13.81
C HIS A 16 6.46 3.08 -13.86
N ASP A 17 7.18 3.45 -14.91
CA ASP A 17 8.61 3.12 -15.06
C ASP A 17 9.49 3.80 -14.00
N GLN A 18 9.16 5.04 -13.62
CA GLN A 18 9.84 5.72 -12.53
C GLN A 18 9.61 5.02 -11.18
N LEU A 19 8.37 4.60 -10.90
CA LEU A 19 8.05 3.84 -9.70
C LEU A 19 8.73 2.47 -9.68
N GLN A 20 8.82 1.79 -10.83
CA GLN A 20 9.49 0.50 -10.96
C GLN A 20 10.99 0.60 -10.68
N ARG A 21 11.67 1.65 -11.19
CA ARG A 21 13.08 1.90 -10.91
C ARG A 21 13.31 2.19 -9.42
N TRP A 22 12.52 3.09 -8.84
CA TRP A 22 12.64 3.40 -7.42
C TRP A 22 12.38 2.17 -6.54
N ALA A 23 11.39 1.34 -6.86
CA ALA A 23 11.16 0.09 -6.15
C ALA A 23 12.38 -0.84 -6.21
N ALA A 24 13.04 -0.93 -7.36
CA ALA A 24 14.25 -1.74 -7.52
C ALA A 24 15.43 -1.20 -6.70
N ASP A 25 15.63 0.12 -6.67
CA ASP A 25 16.66 0.78 -5.86
C ASP A 25 16.48 0.48 -4.36
N ASP A 26 15.22 0.42 -3.89
CA ASP A 26 14.85 0.09 -2.51
C ASP A 26 14.73 -1.44 -2.25
N LEU A 27 15.14 -2.29 -3.19
CA LEU A 27 15.02 -3.76 -3.14
C LEU A 27 13.59 -4.25 -2.82
N ARG A 28 12.60 -3.57 -3.37
CA ARG A 28 11.17 -3.81 -3.15
C ARG A 28 10.46 -4.20 -4.44
N SER A 29 9.36 -4.94 -4.33
CA SER A 29 8.42 -5.09 -5.44
C SER A 29 7.68 -3.77 -5.71
N LEU A 30 7.29 -3.56 -6.97
CA LEU A 30 6.49 -2.38 -7.35
C LEU A 30 5.20 -2.28 -6.52
N ASN A 31 4.48 -3.39 -6.33
CA ASN A 31 3.27 -3.40 -5.50
C ASN A 31 3.56 -2.99 -4.06
N GLY A 32 4.68 -3.46 -3.49
CA GLY A 32 5.10 -3.03 -2.16
C GLY A 32 5.44 -1.54 -2.10
N GLN A 33 6.06 -0.99 -3.15
CA GLN A 33 6.40 0.42 -3.23
C GLN A 33 5.15 1.28 -3.31
N VAL A 34 4.19 0.90 -4.16
CA VAL A 34 2.89 1.57 -4.27
C VAL A 34 2.15 1.52 -2.93
N GLU A 35 2.11 0.38 -2.24
CA GLU A 35 1.47 0.29 -0.93
C GLU A 35 2.14 1.21 0.11
N TYR A 36 3.47 1.23 0.15
CA TYR A 36 4.23 2.12 1.05
C TYR A 36 3.89 3.59 0.80
N LEU A 37 3.92 4.03 -0.46
CA LEU A 37 3.62 5.41 -0.85
C LEU A 37 2.19 5.80 -0.51
N LEU A 38 1.21 4.93 -0.78
CA LEU A 38 -0.19 5.17 -0.45
C LEU A 38 -0.41 5.29 1.06
N ARG A 39 0.21 4.40 1.86
CA ARG A 39 0.13 4.49 3.33
C ARG A 39 0.75 5.77 3.86
N LYS A 40 1.92 6.14 3.34
CA LYS A 40 2.61 7.40 3.68
C LYS A 40 1.74 8.61 3.35
N ALA A 41 1.21 8.69 2.14
CA ALA A 41 0.34 9.78 1.70
C ALA A 41 -0.94 9.87 2.54
N LEU A 42 -1.56 8.74 2.90
CA LEU A 42 -2.71 8.72 3.81
C LEU A 42 -2.34 9.22 5.22
N ALA A 43 -1.17 8.85 5.74
CA ALA A 43 -0.72 9.31 7.05
C ALA A 43 -0.44 10.82 7.06
N GLU A 44 0.27 11.32 6.05
CA GLU A 44 0.56 12.76 5.87
C GLU A 44 -0.71 13.58 5.69
N ALA A 45 -1.71 13.03 5.02
CA ALA A 45 -3.03 13.66 4.88
C ALA A 45 -3.92 13.53 6.14
N GLY A 46 -3.47 12.85 7.20
CA GLY A 46 -4.27 12.57 8.40
C GLY A 46 -5.47 11.65 8.16
N ARG A 47 -5.44 10.85 7.08
CA ARG A 47 -6.53 9.97 6.61
C ARG A 47 -6.27 8.49 6.84
N LEU A 48 -5.08 8.12 7.29
CA LEU A 48 -4.77 6.74 7.61
C LEU A 48 -5.56 6.30 8.86
N LYS A 49 -6.66 5.57 8.64
CA LYS A 49 -7.37 4.88 9.71
C LYS A 49 -6.61 3.58 9.99
N VAL A 50 -5.86 3.51 11.07
CA VAL A 50 -5.30 2.23 11.55
C VAL A 50 -6.50 1.39 12.00
N PRO A 51 -6.80 0.24 11.36
CA PRO A 51 -7.78 -0.67 11.91
C PRO A 51 -7.25 -1.10 13.28
N ALA A 52 -8.07 -1.01 14.33
CA ALA A 52 -7.76 -1.71 15.57
C ALA A 52 -7.44 -3.17 15.22
N PRO A 53 -6.40 -3.78 15.82
CA PRO A 53 -6.15 -5.20 15.63
C PRO A 53 -7.46 -5.92 15.91
N ASP A 54 -7.84 -6.79 14.98
CA ASP A 54 -9.07 -7.57 14.96
C ASP A 54 -9.35 -8.11 16.37
N ARG A 55 -10.14 -7.35 17.14
CA ARG A 55 -10.55 -7.75 18.48
C ARG A 55 -11.66 -8.74 18.19
N ALA A 56 -11.27 -9.98 17.97
CA ALA A 56 -12.18 -11.10 18.01
C ALA A 56 -13.12 -10.86 19.21
N PRO A 57 -14.45 -10.84 19.02
CA PRO A 57 -15.35 -10.68 20.15
C PRO A 57 -15.01 -11.77 21.18
N PRO A 58 -15.07 -11.46 22.49
CA PRO A 58 -14.87 -12.49 23.51
C PRO A 58 -15.86 -13.61 23.21
N ALA A 59 -15.34 -14.83 23.08
CA ALA A 59 -16.18 -16.01 23.03
C ALA A 59 -16.95 -16.07 24.36
N GLU A 60 -18.27 -15.92 24.30
CA GLU A 60 -19.18 -16.36 25.36
C GLU A 60 -19.31 -17.89 25.32
#